data_AF-A0A955D6H9-F1
#
_entry.id   AF-A0A955D6H9-F1
#
_cell.length_a   1.000
_cell.length_b   1.000
_cell.length_c   1.000
_cell.angle_alpha   90.00
_cell.angle_beta   90.00
_cell.angle_gamma   90.00
#
_symmetry.space_group_name_H-M   'P 1'
#
loop_
_entity.id
_entity.type
_entity.pdbx_description
1 polymer ?
#
loop_
_entity_poly.entity_id
_entity_poly.type
_entity_poly.pdbx_seq_one_letter_code
_entity_poly.pdbx_strand_id
1 'polypeptide(L)'
;KAMAEQAVYSARLLGGEVPSNIEDAFAPSTLHLFPANLEEFTSSCTCGHDTPWCKHAACAAYLLADRLGSDPLLMFELRGIERDELMDSLRAGRTTTPAGVDVPVYIPTSHGDGVAPLGECVENFWEAGPELDLVDLPIEAPQVSHPLLRRLGPSPFPESRFPLVGLLATCYDVVSARALEERGEAETDAPDGSADVERGEC
;
A
#
# COMPACT_ATOMS: atom_id res chain seq x y z
N LYS A 1 5.40 -1.62 -15.67
CA LYS A 1 5.29 -2.93 -14.97
C LYS A 1 6.55 -3.25 -14.15
N ALA A 2 7.75 -3.32 -14.75
CA ALA A 2 9.01 -3.59 -14.03
C ALA A 2 9.26 -2.69 -12.80
N MET A 3 9.00 -1.38 -12.91
CA MET A 3 9.14 -0.43 -11.78
C MET A 3 8.23 -0.74 -10.58
N ALA A 4 7.07 -1.35 -10.81
CA ALA A 4 6.10 -1.66 -9.76
C ALA A 4 6.40 -2.99 -9.06
N GLU A 5 7.06 -3.93 -9.75
CA GLU A 5 7.44 -5.24 -9.22
C GLU A 5 8.61 -5.16 -8.22
N GLN A 6 9.49 -4.16 -8.38
CA GLN A 6 10.59 -3.90 -7.45
C GLN A 6 10.17 -2.90 -6.36
N ALA A 7 10.08 -3.39 -5.12
CA ALA A 7 9.60 -2.61 -3.97
C ALA A 7 10.40 -1.32 -3.71
N VAL A 8 11.70 -1.30 -4.03
CA VAL A 8 12.58 -0.14 -3.83
C VAL A 8 12.26 0.99 -4.81
N TYR A 9 11.99 0.66 -6.09
CA TYR A 9 11.65 1.67 -7.10
C TYR A 9 10.25 2.22 -6.90
N SER A 10 9.26 1.35 -6.65
CA SER A 10 7.90 1.79 -6.35
C SER A 10 7.82 2.68 -5.11
N ALA A 11 8.53 2.35 -4.02
CA ALA A 11 8.51 3.17 -2.81
C ALA A 11 9.09 4.57 -3.02
N ARG A 12 10.21 4.69 -3.75
CA ARG A 12 10.85 6.00 -4.02
C ARG A 12 10.00 6.84 -4.98
N LEU A 13 9.46 6.23 -6.03
CA LEU A 13 8.58 6.93 -6.98
C LEU A 13 7.29 7.42 -6.31
N LEU A 14 6.71 6.63 -5.40
CA LEU A 14 5.56 7.07 -4.59
C LEU A 14 5.92 8.23 -3.63
N GLY A 15 7.18 8.31 -3.22
CA GLY A 15 7.74 9.43 -2.46
C GLY A 15 8.06 10.67 -3.31
N GLY A 16 7.82 10.64 -4.62
CA GLY A 16 8.15 11.74 -5.53
C GLY A 16 9.61 11.79 -5.96
N GLU A 17 10.40 10.76 -5.66
CA GLU A 17 11.83 10.70 -6.00
C GLU A 17 12.09 9.70 -7.13
N VAL A 18 12.94 10.07 -8.09
CA VAL A 18 13.44 9.16 -9.12
C VAL A 18 14.82 8.61 -8.70
N PRO A 19 14.94 7.32 -8.36
CA PRO A 19 16.22 6.73 -7.97
C PRO A 19 17.24 6.79 -9.11
N SER A 20 18.52 7.02 -8.77
CA SER A 20 19.62 7.13 -9.74
C SER A 20 19.86 5.86 -10.57
N ASN A 21 19.43 4.70 -10.07
CA ASN A 21 19.52 3.40 -10.75
C ASN A 21 18.20 2.96 -11.39
N ILE A 22 17.25 3.89 -11.60
CA ILE A 22 15.95 3.55 -12.19
C ILE A 22 16.07 2.96 -13.61
N GLU A 23 17.11 3.32 -14.36
CA GLU A 23 17.40 2.77 -15.69
C GLU A 23 17.61 1.24 -15.66
N ASP A 24 18.07 0.68 -14.54
CA ASP A 24 18.21 -0.78 -14.37
C ASP A 24 16.85 -1.48 -14.47
N ALA A 25 15.76 -0.81 -14.08
CA ALA A 25 14.40 -1.33 -14.21
C ALA A 25 13.94 -1.42 -15.68
N PHE A 26 14.55 -0.62 -16.56
CA PHE A 26 14.20 -0.54 -17.98
C PHE A 26 15.17 -1.29 -18.90
N ALA A 27 16.38 -1.61 -18.41
CA ALA A 27 17.40 -2.37 -19.14
C ALA A 27 16.87 -3.66 -19.81
N PRO A 28 15.97 -4.46 -19.21
CA PRO A 28 15.41 -5.65 -19.87
C PRO A 28 14.47 -5.35 -21.05
N SER A 29 13.97 -4.11 -21.15
CA SER A 29 12.89 -3.72 -22.06
C SER A 29 13.33 -2.89 -23.27
N THR A 30 14.63 -2.68 -23.49
CA THR A 30 15.19 -1.75 -24.53
C THR A 30 14.62 -0.32 -24.46
N LEU A 31 13.97 0.02 -23.36
CA LEU A 31 13.42 1.33 -23.08
C LEU A 31 14.40 2.09 -22.20
N HIS A 32 14.42 3.41 -22.32
CA HIS A 32 15.18 4.30 -21.46
C HIS A 32 14.26 5.39 -20.93
N LEU A 33 14.41 5.73 -19.64
CA LEU A 33 13.69 6.85 -19.03
C LEU A 33 14.38 8.18 -19.32
N PHE A 34 15.68 8.21 -19.55
CA PHE A 34 16.38 9.37 -20.04
C PHE A 34 16.90 9.13 -21.46
N PRO A 35 16.97 10.17 -22.31
CA PRO A 35 17.58 10.02 -23.63
C PRO A 35 19.02 9.52 -23.46
N ALA A 36 19.38 8.44 -24.16
CA ALA A 36 20.71 7.86 -24.02
C ALA A 36 21.77 8.67 -24.79
N ASN A 37 21.35 9.37 -25.85
CA ASN A 37 22.20 10.18 -26.68
C ASN A 37 21.52 11.51 -27.10
N LEU A 38 22.33 12.42 -27.63
CA LEU A 38 21.87 13.74 -28.11
C LEU A 38 21.00 13.66 -29.37
N GLU A 39 21.06 12.57 -30.12
CA GLU A 39 20.30 12.39 -31.37
C GLU A 39 18.81 12.15 -31.09
N GLU A 40 18.48 11.61 -29.91
CA GLU A 40 17.11 11.52 -29.39
C GLU A 40 16.52 12.90 -29.04
N PHE A 41 17.34 13.95 -28.97
CA PHE A 41 16.88 15.31 -28.66
C PHE A 41 16.75 16.14 -29.93
N THR A 42 15.51 16.32 -30.38
CA THR A 42 15.21 17.24 -31.48
C THR A 42 14.76 18.58 -30.94
N SER A 43 15.38 19.66 -31.43
CA SER A 43 15.01 21.02 -31.08
C SER A 43 14.56 21.77 -32.31
N SER A 44 13.46 22.51 -32.18
CA SER A 44 12.91 23.38 -33.22
C SER A 44 12.66 24.76 -32.63
N CYS A 45 13.12 25.80 -33.32
CA CYS A 45 12.94 27.18 -32.88
C CYS A 45 12.60 28.07 -34.08
N THR A 46 11.63 28.97 -33.90
CA THR A 46 11.18 29.91 -34.94
C THR A 46 12.10 31.13 -35.13
N CYS A 47 13.27 31.14 -34.48
CA CYS A 47 14.18 32.30 -34.47
C CYS A 47 15.01 32.50 -35.77
N GLY A 48 14.78 31.68 -36.80
CA GLY A 48 15.43 31.82 -38.10
C GLY A 48 16.91 31.44 -38.15
N HIS A 49 17.37 30.64 -37.19
CA HIS A 49 18.74 30.12 -37.17
C HIS A 49 18.80 28.75 -37.85
N ASP A 50 19.77 28.53 -38.75
CA ASP A 50 19.87 27.32 -39.60
C ASP A 50 20.40 26.07 -38.88
N THR A 51 20.63 26.15 -37.57
CA THR A 51 21.04 25.01 -36.75
C THR A 51 19.98 24.68 -35.70
N PRO A 52 19.80 23.39 -35.35
CA PRO A 52 18.83 22.98 -34.33
C PRO A 52 19.13 23.62 -32.95
N TRP A 53 20.42 23.74 -32.60
CA TRP A 53 20.87 24.31 -31.33
C TRP A 53 21.18 25.81 -31.44
N CYS A 54 20.13 26.64 -31.41
CA CYS A 54 20.27 28.08 -31.20
C CYS A 54 20.32 28.43 -29.70
N LYS A 55 20.67 29.68 -29.36
CA LYS A 55 20.69 30.17 -27.96
C LYS A 55 19.34 29.99 -27.23
N HIS A 56 18.22 30.08 -27.96
CA HIS A 56 16.88 29.92 -27.38
C HIS A 56 16.58 28.45 -27.07
N ALA A 57 16.90 27.54 -27.99
CA ALA A 57 16.78 26.11 -27.78
C ALA A 57 17.67 25.64 -26.60
N ALA A 58 18.91 26.15 -26.53
CA ALA A 58 19.79 25.88 -25.41
C ALA A 58 19.25 26.42 -24.08
N CYS A 59 18.70 27.65 -24.07
CA CYS A 59 18.08 28.23 -22.88
C CYS A 59 16.84 27.44 -22.44
N ALA A 60 15.98 27.04 -23.37
CA ALA A 60 14.81 26.20 -23.09
C ALA A 60 15.22 24.83 -22.54
N ALA A 61 16.24 24.18 -23.12
CA ALA A 61 16.77 22.92 -22.63
C ALA A 61 17.37 23.04 -21.22
N TYR A 62 18.05 24.15 -20.93
CA TYR A 62 18.57 24.43 -19.59
C TYR A 62 17.45 24.61 -18.56
N LEU A 63 16.40 25.38 -18.88
CA LEU A 63 15.23 25.55 -18.02
C LEU A 63 14.48 24.23 -17.80
N LEU A 64 14.41 23.39 -18.83
CA LEU A 64 13.84 22.05 -18.71
C LEU A 64 14.65 21.18 -17.75
N ALA A 65 15.98 21.20 -17.87
CA ALA A 65 16.88 20.44 -16.99
C ALA A 65 16.78 20.90 -15.52
N ASP A 66 16.73 22.22 -15.29
CA ASP A 66 16.55 22.79 -13.94
C ASP A 66 15.21 22.36 -13.32
N ARG A 67 14.14 22.37 -14.12
CA ARG A 67 12.81 21.93 -13.68
C ARG A 67 12.77 20.43 -13.40
N LEU A 68 13.42 19.61 -14.22
CA LEU A 68 13.58 18.17 -13.98
C LEU A 68 14.39 17.86 -12.71
N GLY A 69 15.36 18.71 -12.36
CA GLY A 69 16.09 18.59 -11.10
C GLY A 69 15.22 18.82 -9.87
N SER A 70 14.20 19.69 -10.00
CA SER A 70 13.26 20.01 -8.91
C SER A 70 12.04 19.09 -8.88
N ASP A 71 11.58 18.62 -10.03
CA ASP A 71 10.45 17.70 -10.19
C ASP A 71 10.81 16.58 -11.18
N PRO A 72 11.41 15.49 -10.68
CA PRO A 72 11.85 14.38 -11.51
C PRO A 72 10.70 13.63 -12.19
N LEU A 73 9.47 13.70 -11.66
CA LEU A 73 8.30 13.03 -12.23
C LEU A 73 7.83 13.66 -13.54
N LEU A 74 8.21 14.90 -13.80
CA LEU A 74 7.97 15.59 -15.07
C LEU A 74 8.46 14.78 -16.28
N MET A 75 9.49 13.94 -16.11
CA MET A 75 9.99 13.09 -17.20
C MET A 75 8.96 12.05 -17.70
N PHE A 76 8.05 11.61 -16.82
CA PHE A 76 6.95 10.72 -17.19
C PHE A 76 5.85 11.48 -17.93
N GLU A 77 5.54 12.70 -17.49
CA GLU A 77 4.57 13.58 -18.17
C GLU A 77 5.05 13.94 -19.59
N LEU A 78 6.34 14.21 -19.76
CA LEU A 78 6.95 14.42 -21.09
C LEU A 78 6.85 13.19 -22.00
N ARG A 79 6.67 11.99 -21.43
CA ARG A 79 6.36 10.76 -22.18
C ARG A 79 4.86 10.49 -22.35
N GLY A 80 4.01 11.41 -21.92
CA GLY A 80 2.56 11.29 -22.01
C GLY A 80 1.94 10.40 -20.93
N ILE A 81 2.66 10.15 -19.83
CA ILE A 81 2.11 9.45 -18.66
C ILE A 81 1.84 10.50 -17.59
N GLU A 82 0.57 10.73 -17.28
CA GLU A 82 0.21 11.69 -16.24
C GLU A 82 0.65 11.19 -14.86
N ARG A 83 0.96 12.12 -13.95
CA ARG A 83 1.41 11.79 -12.59
C ARG A 83 0.43 10.89 -11.87
N ASP A 84 -0.86 11.20 -11.90
CA ASP A 84 -1.88 10.42 -11.18
C ASP A 84 -2.01 9.02 -11.78
N GLU A 85 -1.96 8.90 -13.11
CA GLU A 85 -1.94 7.62 -13.81
C GLU A 85 -0.72 6.76 -13.44
N LEU A 86 0.47 7.38 -13.35
CA LEU A 86 1.69 6.71 -12.89
C LEU A 86 1.53 6.21 -11.45
N MET A 87 1.03 7.06 -10.56
CA MET A 87 0.85 6.73 -9.14
C MET A 87 -0.16 5.59 -8.95
N ASP A 88 -1.27 5.63 -9.66
CA ASP A 88 -2.28 4.58 -9.62
C ASP A 88 -1.76 3.27 -10.23
N SER A 89 -1.00 3.35 -11.32
CA SER A 89 -0.33 2.19 -11.92
C SER A 89 0.71 1.57 -10.99
N LEU A 90 1.46 2.37 -10.23
CA LEU A 90 2.43 1.89 -9.23
C LEU A 90 1.72 1.25 -8.03
N ARG A 91 0.61 1.83 -7.57
CA ARG A 91 -0.23 1.28 -6.49
C ARG A 91 -0.84 -0.06 -6.91
N ALA A 92 -1.44 -0.13 -8.11
CA ALA A 92 -2.02 -1.35 -8.66
C ALA A 92 -0.94 -2.41 -8.97
N GLY A 93 0.24 -2.01 -9.43
CA GLY A 93 1.33 -2.96 -9.64
C GLY A 93 1.83 -3.60 -8.32
N ARG A 94 1.78 -2.87 -7.20
CA ARG A 94 2.08 -3.42 -5.87
C ARG A 94 1.03 -4.40 -5.35
N THR A 95 -0.23 -4.30 -5.80
CA THR A 95 -1.25 -5.29 -5.44
C THR A 95 -1.13 -6.58 -6.26
N THR A 96 -0.40 -6.56 -7.39
CA THR A 96 -0.35 -7.69 -8.35
C THR A 96 0.91 -8.56 -8.25
N THR A 97 1.88 -8.25 -7.37
CA THR A 97 2.90 -9.25 -6.97
C THR A 97 2.22 -10.29 -6.09
N PRO A 98 2.38 -11.61 -6.30
CA PRO A 98 1.72 -12.63 -5.48
C PRO A 98 2.40 -12.71 -4.11
N ALA A 99 2.07 -11.75 -3.26
CA ALA A 99 2.03 -11.82 -1.81
C ALA A 99 1.13 -10.69 -1.26
N GLY A 100 0.28 -10.08 -2.09
CA GLY A 100 -0.83 -9.25 -1.69
C GLY A 100 -2.03 -10.13 -1.38
N VAL A 101 -2.00 -10.77 -0.21
CA VAL A 101 -3.26 -10.91 0.53
C VAL A 101 -3.78 -9.49 0.64
N ASP A 102 -4.97 -9.23 0.08
CA ASP A 102 -5.84 -8.20 0.61
C ASP A 102 -5.87 -8.49 2.10
N VAL A 103 -5.04 -7.79 2.88
CA VAL A 103 -5.23 -7.77 4.32
C VAL A 103 -6.47 -6.91 4.39
N PRO A 104 -7.67 -7.47 4.65
CA PRO A 104 -8.79 -6.60 4.93
C PRO A 104 -8.30 -5.77 6.11
N VAL A 105 -8.05 -4.48 5.87
CA VAL A 105 -8.08 -3.54 6.96
C VAL A 105 -9.50 -3.69 7.43
N TYR A 106 -9.67 -4.31 8.60
CA TYR A 106 -10.98 -4.45 9.21
C TYR A 106 -11.51 -3.03 9.37
N ILE A 107 -12.44 -2.66 8.49
CA ILE A 107 -13.20 -1.43 8.61
C ILE A 107 -14.41 -1.88 9.42
N PRO A 108 -14.50 -1.57 10.72
CA PRO A 108 -15.66 -1.91 11.50
C PRO A 108 -16.89 -1.33 10.79
N THR A 109 -17.80 -2.21 10.36
CA THR A 109 -19.10 -1.84 9.80
C THR A 109 -20.06 -1.51 10.94
N SER A 110 -19.67 -0.61 11.85
CA SER A 110 -20.60 -0.04 12.81
C SER A 110 -21.36 1.09 12.12
N HIS A 111 -22.58 0.78 11.66
CA HIS A 111 -23.55 1.79 11.27
C HIS A 111 -24.20 2.36 12.54
N GLY A 112 -23.46 3.19 13.26
CA GLY A 112 -23.99 3.97 14.38
C GLY A 112 -24.60 5.27 13.89
N ASP A 113 -25.87 5.25 13.46
CA ASP A 113 -26.66 6.49 13.43
C ASP A 113 -26.85 6.96 14.88
N GLY A 114 -26.25 8.10 15.24
CA GLY A 114 -26.51 8.75 16.53
C GLY A 114 -25.51 8.49 17.67
N VAL A 115 -24.22 8.29 17.38
CA VAL A 115 -23.19 8.28 18.45
C VAL A 115 -23.16 9.65 19.13
N ALA A 116 -23.38 9.67 20.45
CA ALA A 116 -23.30 10.89 21.24
C ALA A 116 -21.88 11.51 21.17
N PRO A 117 -21.75 12.85 21.26
CA PRO A 117 -20.44 13.50 21.22
C PRO A 117 -19.51 12.94 22.30
N LEU A 118 -18.22 12.76 21.97
CA LEU A 118 -17.21 12.20 22.89
C LEU A 118 -17.21 12.87 24.27
N GLY A 119 -17.45 14.19 24.32
CA GLY A 119 -17.51 14.97 25.56
C GLY A 119 -18.59 14.52 26.54
N GLU A 120 -19.69 13.94 26.05
CA GLU A 120 -20.80 13.42 26.87
C GLU A 120 -20.55 11.97 27.32
N CYS A 121 -19.60 11.28 26.69
CA CYS A 121 -19.26 9.89 26.96
C CYS A 121 -17.97 9.70 27.78
N VAL A 122 -17.32 10.78 28.25
CA VAL A 122 -16.00 10.71 28.90
C VAL A 122 -16.02 9.84 30.16
N GLU A 123 -17.09 9.89 30.95
CA GLU A 123 -17.19 9.12 32.20
C GLU A 123 -17.20 7.61 31.96
N ASN A 124 -17.84 7.16 30.88
CA ASN A 124 -18.02 5.74 30.55
C ASN A 124 -17.18 5.31 29.32
N PHE A 125 -16.22 6.13 28.89
CA PHE A 125 -15.46 5.91 27.65
C PHE A 125 -14.69 4.57 27.63
N TRP A 126 -14.24 4.12 28.81
CA TRP A 126 -13.49 2.88 28.96
C TRP A 126 -14.37 1.65 29.24
N GLU A 127 -15.69 1.83 29.28
CA GLU A 127 -16.64 0.75 29.51
C GLU A 127 -17.13 0.19 28.18
N ALA A 128 -17.21 -1.13 28.07
CA ALA A 128 -17.78 -1.79 26.90
C ALA A 128 -19.32 -1.62 26.92
N GLY A 129 -19.84 -0.86 25.97
CA GLY A 129 -21.28 -0.72 25.75
C GLY A 129 -21.90 -1.94 25.05
N PRO A 130 -23.23 -2.08 25.05
CA PRO A 130 -23.94 -3.15 24.34
C PRO A 130 -23.71 -3.13 22.82
N GLU A 131 -23.25 -2.00 22.28
CA GLU A 131 -22.88 -1.86 20.87
C GLU A 131 -21.64 -2.70 20.51
N LEU A 132 -20.84 -3.14 21.50
CA LEU A 132 -19.69 -4.01 21.25
C LEU A 132 -20.11 -5.35 20.66
N ASP A 133 -21.30 -5.85 21.03
CA ASP A 133 -21.85 -7.10 20.48
C ASP A 133 -22.24 -6.98 19.00
N LEU A 134 -22.40 -5.75 18.49
CA LEU A 134 -22.69 -5.47 17.07
C LEU A 134 -21.42 -5.46 16.22
N VAL A 135 -20.24 -5.45 16.84
CA VAL A 135 -18.96 -5.41 16.13
C VAL A 135 -18.63 -6.83 15.66
N ASP A 136 -18.93 -7.11 14.39
CA ASP A 136 -18.61 -8.39 13.77
C ASP A 136 -17.09 -8.53 13.61
N LEU A 137 -16.44 -9.31 14.49
CA LEU A 137 -15.01 -9.60 14.47
C LEU A 137 -14.82 -11.09 14.19
N PRO A 138 -14.76 -11.52 12.92
CA PRO A 138 -14.47 -12.91 12.60
C PRO A 138 -13.06 -13.28 13.05
N ILE A 139 -12.97 -14.12 14.08
CA ILE A 139 -11.70 -14.70 14.55
C ILE A 139 -11.38 -15.91 13.66
N GLU A 140 -10.63 -15.67 12.59
CA GLU A 140 -10.19 -16.70 11.64
C GLU A 140 -8.66 -16.69 11.48
N ALA A 141 -8.10 -17.84 11.09
CA ALA A 141 -6.68 -17.93 10.81
C ALA A 141 -6.31 -17.04 9.61
N PRO A 142 -5.32 -16.14 9.74
CA PRO A 142 -4.93 -15.28 8.65
C PRO A 142 -4.30 -16.10 7.51
N GLN A 143 -4.69 -15.79 6.27
CA GLN A 143 -4.17 -16.47 5.06
C GLN A 143 -2.66 -16.27 4.86
N VAL A 144 -2.11 -15.18 5.38
CA VAL A 144 -0.67 -14.87 5.37
C VAL A 144 -0.20 -14.61 6.78
N SER A 145 0.96 -15.16 7.12
CA SER A 145 1.60 -14.91 8.42
C SER A 145 2.05 -13.46 8.56
N HIS A 146 1.73 -12.87 9.70
CA HIS A 146 2.26 -11.60 10.19
C HIS A 146 2.20 -10.42 9.19
N PRO A 147 1.05 -10.16 8.52
CA PRO A 147 0.98 -9.20 7.42
C PRO A 147 1.31 -7.77 7.86
N LEU A 148 0.83 -7.36 9.05
CA LEU A 148 1.12 -6.05 9.63
C LEU A 148 2.62 -5.89 9.95
N LEU A 149 3.24 -6.92 10.51
CA LEU A 149 4.67 -6.90 10.84
C LEU A 149 5.55 -6.89 9.58
N ARG A 150 5.16 -7.62 8.53
CA ARG A 150 5.85 -7.58 7.23
C ARG A 150 5.76 -6.21 6.57
N ARG A 151 4.62 -5.50 6.72
CA ARG A 151 4.43 -4.14 6.21
C ARG A 151 5.25 -3.10 6.99
N LEU A 152 5.37 -3.27 8.30
CA LEU A 152 6.18 -2.39 9.15
C LEU A 152 7.68 -2.51 8.89
N GLY A 153 8.15 -3.69 8.45
CA GLY A 153 9.57 -3.92 8.17
C GLY A 153 10.42 -4.01 9.44
N PRO A 154 11.76 -3.94 9.34
CA PRO A 154 12.65 -4.10 10.48
C PRO A 154 12.48 -2.98 11.51
N SER A 155 12.65 -3.30 12.79
CA SER A 155 12.52 -2.33 13.88
C SER A 155 13.60 -1.24 13.82
N PRO A 156 13.27 0.05 13.99
CA PRO A 156 14.20 1.18 13.87
C PRO A 156 15.11 1.37 15.10
N PHE A 157 15.31 0.34 15.92
CA PHE A 157 16.05 0.41 17.18
C PHE A 157 17.38 -0.35 17.07
N PRO A 158 18.47 0.30 16.63
CA PRO A 158 19.75 -0.38 16.38
C PRO A 158 20.41 -0.93 17.65
N GLU A 159 20.17 -0.31 18.80
CA GLU A 159 20.73 -0.75 20.10
C GLU A 159 19.82 -1.73 20.86
N SER A 160 18.76 -2.22 20.21
CA SER A 160 17.85 -3.17 20.87
C SER A 160 18.53 -4.52 21.10
N ARG A 161 18.22 -5.15 22.24
CA ARG A 161 18.78 -6.46 22.62
C ARG A 161 18.30 -7.60 21.71
N PHE A 162 17.16 -7.42 21.03
CA PHE A 162 16.59 -8.37 20.09
C PHE A 162 15.68 -7.65 19.07
N PRO A 163 15.45 -8.24 17.89
CA PRO A 163 14.54 -7.67 16.90
C PRO A 163 13.09 -7.67 17.40
N LEU A 164 12.49 -6.47 17.58
CA LEU A 164 11.13 -6.32 18.11
C LEU A 164 10.08 -7.05 17.26
N VAL A 165 10.25 -7.01 15.93
CA VAL A 165 9.38 -7.69 14.96
C VAL A 165 9.33 -9.19 15.22
N GLY A 166 10.47 -9.80 15.55
CA GLY A 166 10.53 -11.23 15.85
C GLY A 166 9.81 -11.59 17.15
N LEU A 167 9.97 -10.77 18.20
CA LEU A 167 9.23 -10.97 19.45
C LEU A 167 7.72 -10.87 19.21
N LEU A 168 7.28 -9.81 18.52
CA LEU A 168 5.86 -9.60 18.24
C LEU A 168 5.29 -10.74 17.40
N ALA A 169 6.01 -11.24 16.39
CA ALA A 169 5.57 -12.39 15.60
C ALA A 169 5.23 -13.60 16.50
N THR A 170 6.14 -13.94 17.41
CA THR A 170 5.89 -15.03 18.39
C THR A 170 4.69 -14.74 19.28
N CYS A 171 4.52 -13.51 19.75
CA CYS A 171 3.35 -13.13 20.55
C CYS A 171 2.05 -13.28 19.75
N TYR A 172 2.03 -12.81 18.50
CA TYR A 172 0.87 -12.95 17.61
C TYR A 172 0.53 -14.42 17.36
N ASP A 173 1.54 -15.27 17.13
CA ASP A 173 1.31 -16.72 16.90
C ASP A 173 0.68 -17.38 18.13
N VAL A 174 1.19 -17.10 19.33
CA VAL A 174 0.67 -17.68 20.59
C VAL A 174 -0.75 -17.20 20.87
N VAL A 175 -1.02 -15.90 20.74
CA VAL A 175 -2.34 -15.32 21.00
C VAL A 175 -3.35 -15.81 19.96
N SER A 176 -2.98 -15.86 18.67
CA SER A 176 -3.88 -16.31 17.61
C SER A 176 -4.23 -17.79 17.76
N ALA A 177 -3.26 -18.65 18.08
CA ALA A 177 -3.51 -20.06 18.35
C ALA A 177 -4.50 -20.24 19.50
N ARG A 178 -4.29 -19.52 20.61
CA ARG A 178 -5.18 -19.61 21.77
C ARG A 178 -6.60 -19.12 21.48
N ALA A 179 -6.74 -18.01 20.74
CA ALA A 179 -8.05 -17.48 20.36
C ALA A 179 -8.84 -18.44 19.46
N LEU A 180 -8.15 -19.13 18.53
CA LEU A 180 -8.78 -20.12 17.66
C LEU A 180 -9.19 -21.39 18.42
N GLU A 181 -8.41 -21.83 19.41
CA GLU A 181 -8.77 -22.95 20.30
C GLU A 181 -10.06 -22.64 21.08
N GLU A 182 -10.14 -21.46 21.73
CA GLU A 182 -11.31 -21.06 22.53
C GLU A 182 -12.59 -20.94 21.68
N ARG A 183 -12.47 -20.44 20.44
CA ARG A 183 -13.59 -20.40 19.49
C ARG A 183 -14.04 -21.79 19.07
N GLY A 184 -13.10 -22.69 18.78
CA GLY A 184 -13.40 -24.07 18.42
C GLY A 184 -14.12 -24.83 19.54
N GLU A 185 -13.69 -24.64 20.78
CA GLU A 185 -14.35 -25.21 21.97
C GLU A 185 -15.78 -24.66 22.15
N ALA A 186 -15.98 -23.35 21.98
CA ALA A 186 -17.30 -22.72 22.07
C ALA A 186 -18.29 -23.19 20.97
N GLU A 187 -17.79 -23.49 19.76
CA GLU A 187 -18.60 -23.99 18.64
C GLU A 187 -19.00 -25.47 18.84
N THR A 188 -18.18 -26.25 19.56
CA THR A 188 -18.51 -27.66 19.91
C THR A 188 -19.48 -27.82 21.07
N ASP A 189 -19.66 -26.81 21.92
CA ASP A 189 -20.56 -26.84 23.09
C ASP A 189 -21.96 -26.25 22.78
N ALA A 190 -22.21 -25.84 21.52
CA ALA A 190 -23.52 -25.41 21.07
C ALA A 190 -24.47 -26.62 20.97
N PRO A 191 -25.60 -26.64 21.71
CA PRO A 191 -26.53 -27.77 21.66
C PRO A 191 -27.16 -27.90 20.28
N ASP A 192 -27.11 -29.11 19.71
CA ASP A 192 -27.79 -29.49 18.48
C ASP A 192 -29.31 -29.23 18.62
N GLY A 193 -29.75 -28.11 18.08
CA GLY A 193 -31.14 -27.70 18.03
C GLY A 193 -31.90 -28.44 16.93
N SER A 194 -31.85 -29.77 16.92
CA SER A 194 -32.78 -30.61 16.15
C SER A 194 -33.98 -30.97 17.03
N ALA A 195 -34.86 -29.99 17.26
CA ALA A 195 -36.19 -30.27 17.78
C ALA A 195 -37.06 -30.83 16.64
N ASP A 196 -37.29 -32.14 16.71
CA ASP A 196 -38.25 -32.91 15.92
C ASP A 196 -39.61 -32.18 15.81
N VAL A 197 -40.01 -31.88 14.57
CA VAL A 197 -41.40 -31.52 14.25
C VAL A 197 -42.21 -32.82 14.23
N GLU A 198 -42.65 -33.27 15.40
CA GLU A 198 -43.71 -34.27 15.51
C GLU A 198 -45.03 -33.64 15.05
N ARG A 199 -45.48 -34.07 13.86
CA ARG A 199 -46.86 -33.97 13.43
C ARG A 199 -47.70 -34.89 14.31
N GLY A 200 -48.45 -34.32 15.24
CA GLY A 200 -49.49 -34.99 16.02
C GLY A 200 -50.83 -34.30 15.83
N GLU A 201 -51.76 -34.99 15.17
CA GLU A 201 -53.18 -34.66 15.05
C GLU A 201 -53.86 -34.56 16.43
N CYS A 202 -54.69 -33.52 16.62
CA CYS A 202 -56.05 -33.57 17.17
C CYS A 202 -56.69 -32.17 17.19
#